data_AF-A0A0T6BH27-F1
#
_entry.id   AF-A0A0T6BH27-F1
#
_cell.length_a   1.000
_cell.length_b   1.000
_cell.length_c   1.000
_cell.angle_alpha   90.00
_cell.angle_beta   90.00
_cell.angle_gamma   90.00
#
_symmetry.space_group_name_H-M   'P 1'
#
loop_
_entity.id
_entity.type
_entity.pdbx_description
1 polymer ?
#
loop_
_entity_poly.entity_id
_entity_poly.type
_entity_poly.pdbx_seq_one_letter_code
_entity_poly.pdbx_strand_id
1 'polypeptide(L)'
;MQLNFSTLQAWYEREHDTIKQTKSNKFLRKHQQKVLVVILPDLESFNEKVFQEFLLICSSYINILPFVLVFGIATSLSILHKTLPYHVSSKVNIQYFNSQSSTVYLNNILENVFFTSDSPFHLGPKVFNLLMDVFLFYDLSVTGFIRKYKYAMLEHFSYGSAMTLCSKKNVNDAITKFNHKDCENVRRLLSFRKLVENESNMNKIKLLTDDNYFKSILQEEICKIRQYLNTFHLFLKCLKILVANLPKNPMGTQIRELYSKAVGNDITKSEDYKTCIQLLRFQSKKGLEDRISKIAELIQDECKSNNPNKDALKKDLNTLYDYLEEIEGCDKHISETDILVEEVEKVNIDNTKNRRQFKEMLHKRTQKPKPSSEYEVTKEKLLKFVSSLFEKYLYCPTSLYFHEIFFFDDVSIESHIIGSHRAAIHTALNNPCHYLQCDCCKKQNEASILKTMPDICIIYKLHLEYGKMINLYDWLQAFISIVNPNTEDDEENDETNSLLQARFTLAVAELEFLGFIKSSKRKVDHVQRLTWGG
;
A
#
# COMPACT_ATOMS: atom_id res chain seq x y z
N MET A 1 -43.87 14.77 -23.28
CA MET A 1 -43.85 13.29 -23.43
C MET A 1 -44.07 12.73 -22.03
N GLN A 2 -45.22 12.11 -21.75
CA GLN A 2 -45.48 11.53 -20.42
C GLN A 2 -44.88 10.12 -20.39
N LEU A 3 -43.85 9.92 -19.56
CA LEU A 3 -43.17 8.64 -19.39
C LEU A 3 -43.87 7.82 -18.30
N ASN A 4 -44.83 7.00 -18.70
CA ASN A 4 -45.59 6.13 -17.79
C ASN A 4 -45.36 4.65 -18.14
N PHE A 5 -45.60 3.73 -17.21
CA PHE A 5 -45.50 2.29 -17.47
C PHE A 5 -46.39 1.81 -18.63
N SER A 6 -47.55 2.44 -18.85
CA SER A 6 -48.41 2.18 -20.02
C SER A 6 -47.74 2.54 -21.35
N THR A 7 -46.96 3.63 -21.38
CA THR A 7 -46.19 4.02 -22.57
C THR A 7 -45.00 3.12 -22.79
N LEU A 8 -44.35 2.66 -21.71
CA LEU A 8 -43.27 1.67 -21.77
C LEU A 8 -43.80 0.32 -22.29
N GLN A 9 -44.97 -0.10 -21.84
CA GLN A 9 -45.67 -1.27 -22.34
C GLN A 9 -45.96 -1.13 -23.85
N ALA A 10 -46.61 -0.04 -24.26
CA ALA A 10 -46.94 0.18 -25.68
C ALA A 10 -45.69 0.23 -26.56
N TRP A 11 -44.59 0.80 -26.06
CA TRP A 11 -43.30 0.80 -26.75
C TRP A 11 -42.70 -0.61 -26.86
N TYR A 12 -42.68 -1.38 -25.76
CA TYR A 12 -42.16 -2.74 -25.74
C TYR A 12 -42.95 -3.66 -26.67
N GLU A 13 -44.28 -3.58 -26.63
CA GLU A 13 -45.16 -4.31 -27.55
C GLU A 13 -44.89 -3.91 -29.01
N ARG A 14 -44.71 -2.62 -29.32
CA ARG A 14 -44.41 -2.16 -30.69
C ARG A 14 -43.08 -2.68 -31.23
N GLU A 15 -42.02 -2.64 -30.43
CA GLU A 15 -40.68 -3.12 -30.79
C GLU A 15 -40.62 -4.65 -30.91
N HIS A 16 -41.46 -5.38 -30.15
CA HIS A 16 -41.45 -6.84 -30.14
C HIS A 16 -42.54 -7.49 -31.03
N ASP A 17 -43.64 -6.80 -31.34
CA ASP A 17 -44.69 -7.27 -32.27
C ASP A 17 -44.28 -7.12 -33.73
N THR A 18 -43.44 -6.14 -34.07
CA THR A 18 -42.84 -6.02 -35.41
C THR A 18 -41.96 -7.24 -35.76
N ILE A 19 -41.36 -7.89 -34.75
CA ILE A 19 -40.63 -9.15 -34.90
C ILE A 19 -41.59 -10.36 -35.03
N LYS A 20 -42.81 -10.28 -34.47
CA LYS A 20 -43.82 -11.37 -34.53
C LYS A 20 -44.42 -11.56 -35.93
N GLN A 21 -44.38 -10.57 -36.81
CA GLN A 21 -44.97 -10.66 -38.15
C GLN A 21 -44.09 -11.37 -39.20
N THR A 22 -42.79 -11.59 -38.95
CA THR A 22 -41.87 -12.08 -40.00
C THR A 22 -41.41 -13.54 -39.89
N LYS A 23 -41.68 -14.30 -38.82
CA LYS A 23 -41.26 -15.73 -38.72
C LYS A 23 -42.31 -16.65 -38.08
N SER A 24 -42.67 -17.72 -38.80
CA SER A 24 -43.83 -18.61 -38.57
C SER A 24 -43.66 -19.74 -37.53
N ASN A 25 -42.56 -19.79 -36.77
CA ASN A 25 -42.32 -20.94 -35.86
C ASN A 25 -42.56 -20.61 -34.38
N LYS A 26 -43.64 -21.17 -33.80
CA LYS A 26 -44.03 -21.03 -32.38
C LYS A 26 -42.99 -21.55 -31.38
N PHE A 27 -42.08 -22.45 -31.77
CA PHE A 27 -41.11 -23.08 -30.87
C PHE A 27 -39.87 -22.21 -30.56
N LEU A 28 -39.46 -21.31 -31.47
CA LEU A 28 -38.39 -20.34 -31.22
C LEU A 28 -38.86 -19.10 -30.41
N ARG A 29 -40.17 -18.95 -30.19
CA ARG A 29 -40.78 -17.76 -29.55
C ARG A 29 -40.44 -17.59 -28.07
N LYS A 30 -40.14 -18.67 -27.34
CA LYS A 30 -39.79 -18.60 -25.90
C LYS A 30 -38.37 -18.08 -25.63
N HIS A 31 -37.46 -18.17 -26.61
CA HIS A 31 -36.05 -17.81 -26.45
C HIS A 31 -35.69 -16.39 -26.95
N GLN A 32 -36.66 -15.59 -27.42
CA GLN A 32 -36.42 -14.27 -28.01
C GLN A 32 -37.23 -13.12 -27.38
N GLN A 33 -37.77 -13.29 -26.18
CA GLN A 33 -38.22 -12.12 -25.41
C GLN A 33 -36.99 -11.39 -24.86
N LYS A 34 -36.75 -10.15 -25.33
CA LYS A 34 -35.66 -9.35 -24.78
C LYS A 34 -36.07 -8.88 -23.38
N VAL A 35 -35.21 -9.13 -22.42
CA VAL A 35 -35.41 -8.78 -21.02
C VAL A 35 -35.07 -7.31 -20.81
N LEU A 36 -35.87 -6.61 -20.01
CA LEU A 36 -35.57 -5.25 -19.54
C LEU A 36 -34.71 -5.34 -18.29
N VAL A 37 -33.41 -5.09 -18.44
CA VAL A 37 -32.47 -5.08 -17.33
C VAL A 37 -32.38 -3.68 -16.74
N VAL A 38 -32.70 -3.54 -15.45
CA VAL A 38 -32.55 -2.28 -14.70
C VAL A 38 -31.44 -2.46 -13.69
N ILE A 39 -30.37 -1.68 -13.84
CA ILE A 39 -29.22 -1.71 -12.93
C ILE A 39 -29.37 -0.57 -11.93
N LEU A 40 -29.37 -0.91 -10.64
CA LEU A 40 -29.38 0.03 -9.52
C LEU A 40 -28.03 -0.08 -8.80
N PRO A 41 -27.04 0.78 -9.12
CA PRO A 41 -25.66 0.64 -8.64
C PRO A 41 -25.52 0.75 -7.12
N ASP A 42 -26.26 1.65 -6.49
CA ASP A 42 -26.11 1.96 -5.05
C ASP A 42 -27.45 1.86 -4.33
N LEU A 43 -27.89 0.65 -4.01
CA LEU A 43 -29.19 0.41 -3.36
C LEU A 43 -29.33 1.17 -2.02
N GLU A 44 -28.23 1.36 -1.30
CA GLU A 44 -28.17 2.04 0.00
C GLU A 44 -28.50 3.54 -0.07
N SER A 45 -28.34 4.16 -1.24
CA SER A 45 -28.63 5.58 -1.45
C SER A 45 -30.11 5.87 -1.73
N PHE A 46 -30.90 4.84 -2.06
CA PHE A 46 -32.30 5.00 -2.42
C PHE A 46 -33.20 5.14 -1.19
N ASN A 47 -34.26 5.95 -1.35
CA ASN A 47 -35.34 5.99 -0.38
C ASN A 47 -36.09 4.64 -0.38
N GLU A 48 -36.17 4.01 0.78
CA GLU A 48 -36.81 2.71 0.98
C GLU A 48 -38.24 2.65 0.42
N LYS A 49 -39.04 3.70 0.62
CA LYS A 49 -40.44 3.74 0.17
C LYS A 49 -40.55 3.74 -1.34
N VAL A 50 -39.75 4.59 -2.00
CA VAL A 50 -39.74 4.71 -3.47
C VAL A 50 -39.29 3.39 -4.10
N PHE A 51 -38.29 2.75 -3.51
CA PHE A 51 -37.80 1.46 -3.98
C PHE A 51 -38.85 0.34 -3.83
N GLN A 52 -39.53 0.27 -2.68
CA GLN A 52 -40.61 -0.69 -2.44
C GLN A 52 -41.78 -0.51 -3.44
N GLU A 53 -42.25 0.73 -3.63
CA GLU A 53 -43.31 1.05 -4.58
C GLU A 53 -42.91 0.71 -6.01
N PHE A 54 -41.67 1.01 -6.41
CA PHE A 54 -41.14 0.66 -7.72
C PHE A 54 -41.16 -0.86 -7.97
N LEU A 55 -40.76 -1.66 -6.99
CA LEU A 55 -40.80 -3.12 -7.10
C LEU A 55 -42.23 -3.67 -7.23
N LEU A 56 -43.17 -3.10 -6.47
CA LEU A 56 -44.58 -3.48 -6.55
C LEU A 56 -45.17 -3.13 -7.92
N ILE A 57 -44.84 -1.95 -8.46
CA ILE A 57 -45.25 -1.57 -9.82
C ILE A 57 -44.66 -2.54 -10.84
N CYS A 58 -43.36 -2.82 -10.78
CA CYS A 58 -42.72 -3.78 -11.70
C CYS A 58 -43.34 -5.18 -11.61
N SER A 59 -43.69 -5.64 -10.40
CA SER A 59 -44.38 -6.92 -10.19
C SER A 59 -45.75 -6.98 -10.87
N SER A 60 -46.49 -5.86 -10.91
CA SER A 60 -47.79 -5.81 -11.59
C SER A 60 -47.68 -5.96 -13.11
N TYR A 61 -46.58 -5.50 -13.70
CA TYR A 61 -46.34 -5.55 -15.16
C TYR A 61 -45.55 -6.80 -15.61
N ILE A 62 -45.22 -7.74 -14.72
CA ILE A 62 -44.30 -8.85 -15.00
C ILE A 62 -44.78 -9.78 -16.13
N ASN A 63 -46.11 -9.89 -16.31
CA ASN A 63 -46.72 -10.73 -17.35
C ASN A 63 -46.51 -10.16 -18.76
N ILE A 64 -46.25 -8.86 -18.86
CA ILE A 64 -46.18 -8.12 -20.12
C ILE A 64 -44.73 -7.67 -20.38
N LEU A 65 -44.04 -7.20 -19.34
CA LEU A 65 -42.69 -6.69 -19.36
C LEU A 65 -41.77 -7.61 -18.53
N PRO A 66 -40.85 -8.36 -19.16
CA PRO A 66 -39.90 -9.19 -18.43
C PRO A 66 -38.79 -8.33 -17.82
N PHE A 67 -38.94 -7.94 -16.56
CA PHE A 67 -37.93 -7.19 -15.81
C PHE A 67 -36.90 -8.10 -15.14
N VAL A 68 -35.62 -7.72 -15.24
CA VAL A 68 -34.53 -8.25 -14.39
C VAL A 68 -33.86 -7.06 -13.73
N LEU A 69 -33.77 -7.11 -12.40
CA LEU A 69 -33.20 -6.03 -11.60
C LEU A 69 -31.84 -6.48 -11.08
N VAL A 70 -30.81 -5.67 -11.29
CA VAL A 70 -29.45 -5.90 -10.78
C VAL A 70 -29.20 -4.87 -9.69
N PHE A 71 -29.00 -5.34 -8.46
CA PHE A 71 -28.72 -4.49 -7.31
C PHE A 71 -27.22 -4.49 -7.00
N GLY A 72 -26.61 -3.32 -7.00
CA GLY A 72 -25.30 -3.11 -6.41
C GLY A 72 -25.45 -2.83 -4.92
N ILE A 73 -24.82 -3.70 -4.12
CA ILE A 73 -24.86 -3.65 -2.66
C ILE A 73 -23.41 -3.59 -2.19
N ALA A 74 -23.08 -2.56 -1.42
CA ALA A 74 -21.72 -2.34 -0.94
C ALA A 74 -21.43 -3.11 0.36
N THR A 75 -22.40 -3.19 1.27
CA THR A 75 -22.18 -3.69 2.64
C THR A 75 -22.46 -5.19 2.81
N SER A 76 -23.70 -5.54 3.17
CA SER A 76 -24.10 -6.91 3.48
C SER A 76 -25.54 -7.13 3.04
N LEU A 77 -25.89 -8.40 2.80
CA LEU A 77 -27.24 -8.79 2.41
C LEU A 77 -28.32 -8.38 3.42
N SER A 78 -27.94 -8.11 4.67
CA SER A 78 -28.83 -7.60 5.72
C SER A 78 -29.57 -6.33 5.31
N ILE A 79 -28.99 -5.49 4.44
CA ILE A 79 -29.66 -4.26 3.97
C ILE A 79 -30.90 -4.58 3.14
N LEU A 80 -30.86 -5.62 2.31
CA LEU A 80 -32.03 -6.04 1.52
C LEU A 80 -33.17 -6.50 2.43
N HIS A 81 -32.85 -7.26 3.49
CA HIS A 81 -33.87 -7.71 4.45
C HIS A 81 -34.45 -6.58 5.30
N LYS A 82 -33.68 -5.52 5.56
CA LYS A 82 -34.19 -4.32 6.26
C LYS A 82 -35.04 -3.44 5.34
N THR A 83 -34.58 -3.23 4.11
CA THR A 83 -35.23 -2.33 3.14
C THR A 83 -36.47 -2.94 2.50
N LEU A 84 -36.57 -4.27 2.41
CA LEU A 84 -37.69 -4.98 1.80
C LEU A 84 -38.56 -5.70 2.85
N PRO A 85 -39.75 -5.18 3.17
CA PRO A 85 -40.73 -5.90 3.96
C PRO A 85 -41.16 -7.22 3.31
N TYR A 86 -41.70 -8.14 4.11
CA TYR A 86 -42.12 -9.47 3.67
C TYR A 86 -43.05 -9.46 2.43
N HIS A 87 -43.99 -8.51 2.35
CA HIS A 87 -44.92 -8.41 1.23
C HIS A 87 -44.24 -8.06 -0.11
N VAL A 88 -43.15 -7.28 -0.10
CA VAL A 88 -42.36 -6.98 -1.29
C VAL A 88 -41.36 -8.10 -1.59
N SER A 89 -40.69 -8.61 -0.55
CA SER A 89 -39.73 -9.70 -0.67
C SER A 89 -40.34 -10.95 -1.32
N SER A 90 -41.60 -11.27 -1.00
CA SER A 90 -42.33 -12.39 -1.62
C SER A 90 -42.53 -12.28 -3.14
N LYS A 91 -42.36 -11.07 -3.72
CA LYS A 91 -42.54 -10.80 -5.16
C LYS A 91 -41.23 -10.80 -5.93
N VAL A 92 -40.09 -10.90 -5.24
CA VAL A 92 -38.76 -10.83 -5.85
C VAL A 92 -38.08 -12.18 -5.71
N ASN A 93 -37.59 -12.73 -6.82
CA ASN A 93 -36.69 -13.87 -6.80
C ASN A 93 -35.25 -13.37 -6.82
N ILE A 94 -34.54 -13.49 -5.69
CA ILE A 94 -33.19 -12.93 -5.51
C ILE A 94 -32.14 -14.02 -5.73
N GLN A 95 -31.16 -13.75 -6.58
CA GLN A 95 -29.94 -14.54 -6.73
C GLN A 95 -28.74 -13.71 -6.30
N TYR A 96 -27.78 -14.34 -5.62
CA TYR A 96 -26.61 -13.67 -5.06
C TYR A 96 -25.40 -13.88 -5.94
N PHE A 97 -24.70 -12.78 -6.21
CA PHE A 97 -23.42 -12.77 -6.91
C PHE A 97 -22.40 -12.05 -6.02
N ASN A 98 -21.24 -12.67 -5.84
CA ASN A 98 -20.15 -12.08 -5.06
C ASN A 98 -19.06 -11.59 -6.02
N SER A 99 -18.73 -10.31 -5.92
CA SER A 99 -17.57 -9.72 -6.59
C SER A 99 -16.30 -10.01 -5.79
N GLN A 100 -15.15 -10.01 -6.48
CA GLN A 100 -13.85 -10.10 -5.82
C GLN A 100 -13.60 -8.86 -4.95
N SER A 101 -12.92 -9.04 -3.82
CA SER A 101 -12.56 -7.91 -2.95
C SER A 101 -11.51 -7.02 -3.62
N SER A 102 -11.55 -5.72 -3.33
CA SER A 102 -10.57 -4.76 -3.81
C SER A 102 -9.13 -5.13 -3.43
N THR A 103 -8.94 -5.79 -2.28
CA THR A 103 -7.63 -6.25 -1.82
C THR A 103 -7.03 -7.32 -2.73
N VAL A 104 -7.83 -8.30 -3.15
CA VAL A 104 -7.40 -9.34 -4.10
C VAL A 104 -7.14 -8.72 -5.47
N TYR A 105 -8.01 -7.80 -5.90
CA TYR A 105 -7.82 -7.10 -7.17
C TYR A 105 -6.53 -6.28 -7.20
N LEU A 106 -6.21 -5.54 -6.14
CA LEU A 106 -4.95 -4.80 -6.02
C LEU A 106 -3.75 -5.74 -6.05
N ASN A 107 -3.80 -6.87 -5.32
CA ASN A 107 -2.70 -7.83 -5.30
C ASN A 107 -2.41 -8.41 -6.69
N ASN A 108 -3.47 -8.71 -7.45
CA ASN A 108 -3.32 -9.18 -8.83
C ASN A 108 -2.70 -8.10 -9.74
N ILE A 109 -3.04 -6.83 -9.54
CA ILE A 109 -2.42 -5.72 -10.28
C ILE A 109 -0.95 -5.58 -9.90
N LEU A 110 -0.62 -5.66 -8.61
CA LEU A 110 0.78 -5.61 -8.15
C LEU A 110 1.61 -6.75 -8.75
N GLU A 111 1.10 -7.98 -8.71
CA GLU A 111 1.81 -9.16 -9.23
C GLU A 111 1.95 -9.16 -10.76
N ASN A 112 0.90 -8.75 -11.49
CA ASN A 112 0.88 -8.84 -12.95
C ASN A 112 1.34 -7.58 -13.68
N VAL A 113 1.39 -6.43 -13.01
CA VAL A 113 1.79 -5.16 -13.63
C VAL A 113 3.09 -4.66 -13.02
N PHE A 114 3.11 -4.40 -11.71
CA PHE A 114 4.25 -3.72 -11.07
C PHE A 114 5.46 -4.63 -10.84
N PHE A 115 5.26 -5.90 -10.52
CA PHE A 115 6.34 -6.87 -10.29
C PHE A 115 6.71 -7.64 -11.57
N THR A 116 6.57 -6.99 -12.72
CA THR A 116 6.99 -7.53 -14.01
C THR A 116 8.19 -6.78 -14.54
N SER A 117 9.02 -7.48 -15.32
CA SER A 117 10.16 -6.90 -16.05
C SER A 117 9.76 -5.88 -17.12
N ASP A 118 8.45 -5.66 -17.33
CA ASP A 118 7.94 -4.70 -18.30
C ASP A 118 7.91 -3.27 -17.76
N SER A 119 7.73 -3.09 -16.45
CA SER A 119 7.80 -1.78 -15.79
C SER A 119 9.19 -1.53 -15.21
N PRO A 120 10.01 -0.61 -15.78
CA PRO A 120 11.29 -0.25 -15.19
C PRO A 120 11.12 0.62 -13.93
N PHE A 121 10.01 1.36 -13.82
CA PHE A 121 9.73 2.25 -12.71
C PHE A 121 9.20 1.49 -11.49
N HIS A 122 9.85 1.70 -10.34
CA HIS A 122 9.56 1.05 -9.07
C HIS A 122 9.37 2.09 -7.96
N LEU A 123 8.53 1.75 -6.99
CA LEU A 123 8.35 2.57 -5.80
C LEU A 123 9.36 2.15 -4.73
N GLY A 124 9.96 3.15 -4.10
CA GLY A 124 10.75 3.01 -2.88
C GLY A 124 9.89 2.58 -1.70
N PRO A 125 10.53 2.14 -0.60
CA PRO A 125 9.84 1.51 0.50
C PRO A 125 8.90 2.47 1.25
N LYS A 126 9.27 3.74 1.40
CA LYS A 126 8.45 4.71 2.14
C LYS A 126 7.19 5.09 1.37
N VAL A 127 7.37 5.43 0.09
CA VAL A 127 6.26 5.79 -0.80
C VAL A 127 5.33 4.60 -0.99
N PHE A 128 5.87 3.39 -1.17
CA PHE A 128 5.05 2.19 -1.28
C PHE A 128 4.23 1.94 -0.02
N ASN A 129 4.84 2.03 1.17
CA ASN A 129 4.13 1.89 2.44
C ASN A 129 3.04 2.94 2.60
N LEU A 130 3.31 4.20 2.28
CA LEU A 130 2.33 5.26 2.32
C LEU A 130 1.13 4.97 1.41
N LEU A 131 1.37 4.57 0.15
CA LEU A 131 0.27 4.23 -0.77
C LEU A 131 -0.55 3.03 -0.27
N MET A 132 0.12 2.05 0.33
CA MET A 132 -0.53 0.88 0.92
C MET A 132 -1.34 1.23 2.17
N ASP A 133 -0.82 2.09 3.04
CA ASP A 133 -1.50 2.56 4.25
C ASP A 133 -2.74 3.38 3.87
N VAL A 134 -2.63 4.25 2.88
CA VAL A 134 -3.79 4.99 2.36
C VAL A 134 -4.85 4.01 1.82
N PHE A 135 -4.44 2.99 1.07
CA PHE A 135 -5.38 2.00 0.53
C PHE A 135 -6.05 1.13 1.61
N LEU A 136 -5.30 0.67 2.62
CA LEU A 136 -5.81 -0.26 3.63
C LEU A 136 -6.59 0.44 4.75
N PHE A 137 -6.16 1.64 5.16
CA PHE A 137 -6.75 2.34 6.30
C PHE A 137 -7.76 3.43 5.92
N TYR A 138 -7.69 4.00 4.71
CA TYR A 138 -8.57 5.10 4.30
C TYR A 138 -9.54 4.68 3.20
N ASP A 139 -9.04 4.32 2.02
CA ASP A 139 -9.85 3.99 0.85
C ASP A 139 -9.42 2.69 0.18
N LEU A 140 -10.27 1.65 0.24
CA LEU A 140 -10.09 0.39 -0.52
C LEU A 140 -10.33 0.56 -2.04
N SER A 141 -9.94 1.72 -2.57
CA SER A 141 -10.09 2.15 -3.95
C SER A 141 -8.82 1.88 -4.75
N VAL A 142 -8.92 0.91 -5.66
CA VAL A 142 -7.82 0.60 -6.58
C VAL A 142 -7.61 1.71 -7.61
N THR A 143 -8.67 2.41 -8.02
CA THR A 143 -8.53 3.58 -8.90
C THR A 143 -7.80 4.73 -8.20
N GLY A 144 -8.06 4.92 -6.90
CA GLY A 144 -7.31 5.84 -6.05
C GLY A 144 -5.83 5.48 -6.01
N PHE A 145 -5.51 4.21 -5.77
CA PHE A 145 -4.13 3.71 -5.79
C PHE A 145 -3.44 3.98 -7.14
N ILE A 146 -4.09 3.67 -8.27
CA ILE A 146 -3.53 3.91 -9.61
C ILE A 146 -3.29 5.40 -9.86
N ARG A 147 -4.18 6.29 -9.42
CA ARG A 147 -3.99 7.74 -9.54
C ARG A 147 -2.80 8.23 -8.73
N LYS A 148 -2.66 7.73 -7.49
CA LYS A 148 -1.53 8.06 -6.62
C LYS A 148 -0.20 7.52 -7.19
N TYR A 149 -0.21 6.30 -7.73
CA TYR A 149 0.94 5.74 -8.46
C TYR A 149 1.30 6.59 -9.69
N LYS A 150 0.30 7.01 -10.48
CA LYS A 150 0.51 7.90 -11.63
C LYS A 150 1.12 9.24 -11.21
N TYR A 151 0.71 9.77 -10.05
CA TYR A 151 1.29 10.99 -9.50
C TYR A 151 2.76 10.78 -9.10
N ALA A 152 3.07 9.68 -8.40
CA ALA A 152 4.46 9.33 -8.07
C ALA A 152 5.33 9.16 -9.32
N MET A 153 4.79 8.56 -10.38
CA MET A 153 5.46 8.47 -11.68
C MET A 153 5.71 9.86 -12.29
N LEU A 154 4.72 10.75 -12.25
CA LEU A 154 4.86 12.11 -12.77
C LEU A 154 5.94 12.89 -12.04
N GLU A 155 5.95 12.83 -10.71
CA GLU A 155 6.95 13.50 -9.88
C GLU A 155 8.36 12.96 -10.17
N HIS A 156 8.51 11.63 -10.21
CA HIS A 156 9.76 10.95 -10.56
C HIS A 156 10.35 11.41 -11.91
N PHE A 157 9.54 11.39 -12.97
CA PHE A 157 10.00 11.82 -14.30
C PHE A 157 10.18 13.34 -14.41
N SER A 158 9.67 14.13 -13.47
CA SER A 158 9.83 15.59 -13.46
C SER A 158 11.17 16.07 -12.88
N TYR A 159 11.88 15.25 -12.08
CA TYR A 159 13.17 15.64 -11.48
C TYR A 159 14.28 15.91 -12.51
N GLY A 160 14.19 15.35 -13.72
CA GLY A 160 15.09 15.74 -14.80
C GLY A 160 15.27 14.71 -15.91
N SER A 161 16.09 15.11 -16.89
CA SER A 161 16.46 14.33 -18.07
C SER A 161 17.16 13.00 -17.74
N ALA A 162 17.84 12.92 -16.59
CA ALA A 162 18.42 11.69 -16.05
C ALA A 162 17.39 10.55 -15.98
N MET A 163 16.13 10.88 -15.69
CA MET A 163 15.08 9.88 -15.52
C MET A 163 14.64 9.20 -16.82
N THR A 164 14.98 9.77 -17.97
CA THR A 164 14.71 9.20 -19.30
C THR A 164 15.32 7.80 -19.46
N LEU A 165 16.35 7.48 -18.68
CA LEU A 165 17.04 6.19 -18.64
C LEU A 165 16.16 5.05 -18.11
N CYS A 166 15.08 5.39 -17.39
CA CYS A 166 14.06 4.48 -16.93
C CYS A 166 13.11 4.05 -18.09
N SER A 167 13.67 3.49 -19.16
CA SER A 167 12.92 3.03 -20.34
C SER A 167 13.48 1.75 -20.96
N LYS A 168 12.65 0.74 -21.20
CA LYS A 168 13.07 -0.62 -21.57
C LYS A 168 13.98 -0.70 -22.81
N LYS A 169 13.71 0.04 -23.88
CA LYS A 169 14.32 -0.19 -25.21
C LYS A 169 15.31 0.88 -25.70
N ASN A 170 15.27 2.09 -25.16
CA ASN A 170 15.97 3.24 -25.77
C ASN A 170 17.11 3.82 -24.91
N VAL A 171 17.71 3.02 -24.02
CA VAL A 171 18.75 3.54 -23.11
C VAL A 171 19.98 4.02 -23.87
N ASN A 172 20.45 3.23 -24.83
CA ASN A 172 21.66 3.59 -25.58
C ASN A 172 21.42 4.84 -26.45
N ASP A 173 20.22 4.96 -27.02
CA ASP A 173 19.80 6.14 -27.78
C ASP A 173 19.59 7.37 -26.88
N ALA A 174 19.15 7.18 -25.64
CA ALA A 174 19.01 8.25 -24.66
C ALA A 174 20.39 8.74 -24.17
N ILE A 175 21.31 7.83 -23.90
CA ILE A 175 22.67 8.14 -23.42
C ILE A 175 23.50 8.84 -24.50
N THR A 176 23.34 8.44 -25.76
CA THR A 176 24.01 9.14 -26.87
C THR A 176 23.50 10.56 -27.02
N LYS A 177 22.19 10.80 -26.81
CA LYS A 177 21.55 12.13 -26.87
C LYS A 177 21.84 13.04 -25.69
N PHE A 178 22.45 12.56 -24.61
CA PHE A 178 22.71 13.40 -23.44
C PHE A 178 23.73 14.50 -23.69
N ASN A 179 23.37 15.70 -23.23
CA ASN A 179 24.25 16.85 -23.16
C ASN A 179 25.04 16.84 -21.85
N HIS A 180 26.08 17.68 -21.76
CA HIS A 180 26.89 17.84 -20.55
C HIS A 180 26.04 18.14 -19.29
N LYS A 181 25.01 18.97 -19.41
CA LYS A 181 24.08 19.27 -18.30
C LYS A 181 23.31 18.05 -17.79
N ASP A 182 22.97 17.13 -18.70
CA ASP A 182 22.27 15.90 -18.33
C ASP A 182 23.22 14.95 -17.60
N CYS A 183 24.48 14.85 -18.07
CA CYS A 183 25.53 14.13 -17.36
C CYS A 183 25.73 14.69 -15.95
N GLU A 184 25.78 16.02 -15.78
CA GLU A 184 25.88 16.65 -14.46
C GLU A 184 24.68 16.34 -13.55
N ASN A 185 23.46 16.31 -14.09
CA ASN A 185 22.28 15.92 -13.32
C ASN A 185 22.39 14.48 -12.81
N VAL A 186 22.93 13.56 -13.62
CA VAL A 186 23.19 12.18 -13.19
C VAL A 186 24.33 12.14 -12.16
N ARG A 187 25.39 12.96 -12.31
CA ARG A 187 26.49 13.07 -11.32
C ARG A 187 26.03 13.61 -9.97
N ARG A 188 24.94 14.37 -9.91
CA ARG A 188 24.38 14.89 -8.64
C ARG A 188 23.71 13.82 -7.78
N LEU A 189 23.40 12.65 -8.34
CA LEU A 189 22.78 11.55 -7.61
C LEU A 189 23.68 11.06 -6.46
N LEU A 190 23.08 10.64 -5.35
CA LEU A 190 23.81 10.26 -4.15
C LEU A 190 24.56 8.94 -4.35
N SER A 191 23.95 7.98 -5.04
CA SER A 191 24.58 6.71 -5.39
C SER A 191 25.82 6.87 -6.28
N PHE A 192 25.89 7.91 -7.11
CA PHE A 192 27.08 8.18 -7.92
C PHE A 192 28.30 8.50 -7.05
N ARG A 193 28.11 9.18 -5.92
CA ARG A 193 29.20 9.48 -5.00
C ARG A 193 29.85 8.21 -4.47
N LYS A 194 29.03 7.19 -4.14
CA LYS A 194 29.53 5.88 -3.70
C LYS A 194 30.36 5.19 -4.79
N LEU A 195 29.95 5.31 -6.06
CA LEU A 195 30.71 4.78 -7.20
C LEU A 195 32.09 5.45 -7.27
N VAL A 196 32.12 6.78 -7.23
CA VAL A 196 33.37 7.56 -7.30
C VAL A 196 34.28 7.28 -6.10
N GLU A 197 33.73 7.08 -4.91
CA GLU A 197 34.51 6.77 -3.71
C GLU A 197 35.28 5.44 -3.82
N ASN A 198 34.63 4.42 -4.39
CA ASN A 198 35.15 3.06 -4.53
C ASN A 198 36.17 2.88 -5.68
N GLU A 199 36.27 3.84 -6.60
CA GLU A 199 37.17 3.76 -7.75
C GLU A 199 38.61 4.26 -7.49
N SER A 200 39.53 3.95 -8.42
CA SER A 200 40.92 4.43 -8.37
C SER A 200 41.02 5.93 -8.69
N ASN A 201 42.00 6.64 -8.12
CA ASN A 201 42.16 8.09 -8.28
C ASN A 201 42.20 8.56 -9.75
N MET A 202 42.79 7.76 -10.65
CA MET A 202 42.84 8.07 -12.08
C MET A 202 41.46 7.96 -12.76
N ASN A 203 40.64 6.98 -12.37
CA ASN A 203 39.30 6.84 -12.91
C ASN A 203 38.34 7.87 -12.30
N LYS A 204 38.55 8.30 -11.04
CA LYS A 204 37.79 9.41 -10.43
C LYS A 204 37.89 10.67 -11.27
N ILE A 205 39.10 11.04 -11.71
CA ILE A 205 39.31 12.22 -12.54
C ILE A 205 38.56 12.07 -13.87
N LYS A 206 38.67 10.90 -14.52
CA LYS A 206 37.99 10.62 -15.79
C LYS A 206 36.46 10.63 -15.66
N LEU A 207 35.90 10.07 -14.59
CA LEU A 207 34.46 10.06 -14.33
C LEU A 207 33.87 11.48 -14.17
N LEU A 208 34.63 12.36 -13.54
CA LEU A 208 34.22 13.74 -13.26
C LEU A 208 34.44 14.69 -14.44
N THR A 209 35.44 14.43 -15.29
CA THR A 209 35.85 15.37 -16.36
C THR A 209 35.45 14.92 -17.76
N ASP A 210 35.46 13.61 -18.05
CA ASP A 210 35.16 13.06 -19.36
C ASP A 210 33.74 12.47 -19.42
N ASP A 211 32.87 13.15 -20.17
CA ASP A 211 31.48 12.75 -20.36
C ASP A 211 31.35 11.46 -21.16
N ASN A 212 32.28 11.15 -22.08
CA ASN A 212 32.19 9.94 -22.90
C ASN A 212 32.51 8.68 -22.09
N TYR A 213 33.54 8.77 -21.24
CA TYR A 213 33.88 7.70 -20.30
C TYR A 213 32.75 7.48 -19.28
N PHE A 214 32.17 8.57 -18.76
CA PHE A 214 31.01 8.48 -17.88
C PHE A 214 29.81 7.79 -18.56
N LYS A 215 29.52 8.12 -19.82
CA LYS A 215 28.43 7.50 -20.60
C LYS A 215 28.62 5.98 -20.76
N SER A 216 29.84 5.50 -20.99
CA SER A 216 30.10 4.05 -21.06
C SER A 216 29.84 3.35 -19.72
N ILE A 217 30.29 3.93 -18.61
CA ILE A 217 30.07 3.34 -17.28
C ILE A 217 28.59 3.37 -16.92
N LEU A 218 27.90 4.45 -17.23
CA LEU A 218 26.46 4.56 -17.02
C LEU A 218 25.68 3.47 -17.76
N GLN A 219 26.08 3.12 -19.00
CA GLN A 219 25.47 2.01 -19.75
C GLN A 219 25.64 0.67 -19.05
N GLU A 220 26.85 0.39 -18.56
CA GLU A 220 27.16 -0.85 -17.85
C GLU A 220 26.36 -0.96 -16.56
N GLU A 221 26.31 0.10 -15.75
CA GLU A 221 25.58 0.10 -14.48
C GLU A 221 24.06 -0.02 -14.67
N ILE A 222 23.48 0.65 -15.67
CA ILE A 222 22.05 0.49 -15.97
C ILE A 222 21.73 -0.94 -16.41
N CYS A 223 22.60 -1.58 -17.18
CA CYS A 223 22.44 -2.98 -17.54
C CYS A 223 22.44 -3.86 -16.29
N LYS A 224 23.36 -3.65 -15.34
CA LYS A 224 23.41 -4.38 -14.06
C LYS A 224 22.12 -4.21 -13.26
N ILE A 225 21.58 -2.99 -13.15
CA ILE A 225 20.33 -2.74 -12.42
C ILE A 225 19.15 -3.48 -13.05
N ARG A 226 19.04 -3.50 -14.39
CA ARG A 226 17.96 -4.22 -15.08
C ARG A 226 18.03 -5.72 -14.85
N GLN A 227 19.24 -6.27 -14.91
CA GLN A 227 19.47 -7.68 -14.61
C GLN A 227 19.07 -7.99 -13.17
N TYR A 228 19.47 -7.12 -12.25
CA TYR A 228 19.09 -7.21 -10.84
C TYR A 228 17.57 -7.17 -10.65
N LEU A 229 16.84 -6.22 -11.25
CA LEU A 229 15.39 -6.10 -11.11
C LEU A 229 14.65 -7.36 -11.59
N ASN A 230 15.08 -7.95 -12.70
CA ASN A 230 14.51 -9.22 -13.19
C ASN A 230 14.73 -10.36 -12.19
N THR A 231 15.96 -10.48 -11.67
CA THR A 231 16.25 -11.49 -10.65
C THR A 231 15.52 -11.22 -9.35
N PHE A 232 15.41 -9.95 -8.94
CA PHE A 232 14.77 -9.52 -7.71
C PHE A 232 13.29 -9.93 -7.68
N HIS A 233 12.54 -9.65 -8.76
CA HIS A 233 11.12 -10.04 -8.85
C HIS A 233 10.91 -11.54 -8.86
N LEU A 234 11.80 -12.29 -9.53
CA LEU A 234 11.77 -13.76 -9.51
C LEU A 234 11.97 -14.29 -8.09
N PHE A 235 13.02 -13.86 -7.40
CA PHE A 235 13.30 -14.33 -6.05
C PHE A 235 12.28 -13.84 -5.01
N LEU A 236 11.60 -12.71 -5.25
CA LEU A 236 10.46 -12.27 -4.45
C LEU A 236 9.28 -13.25 -4.56
N LYS A 237 8.99 -13.74 -5.77
CA LYS A 237 7.98 -14.80 -5.99
C LYS A 237 8.40 -16.12 -5.33
N CYS A 238 9.68 -16.48 -5.42
CA CYS A 238 10.22 -17.66 -4.72
C CYS A 238 10.07 -17.53 -3.19
N LEU A 239 10.34 -16.33 -2.65
CA LEU A 239 10.17 -16.04 -1.23
C LEU A 239 8.70 -16.14 -0.80
N LYS A 240 7.75 -15.67 -1.63
CA LYS A 240 6.31 -15.83 -1.39
C LYS A 240 5.94 -17.31 -1.23
N ILE A 241 6.39 -18.19 -2.13
CA ILE A 241 6.11 -19.63 -2.05
C ILE A 241 6.67 -20.22 -0.76
N LEU A 242 7.86 -19.79 -0.37
CA LEU A 242 8.53 -20.26 0.84
C LEU A 242 7.82 -19.78 2.12
N VAL A 243 7.26 -18.57 2.13
CA VAL A 243 6.66 -17.93 3.32
C VAL A 243 5.15 -18.16 3.47
N ALA A 244 4.38 -18.26 2.37
CA ALA A 244 2.91 -18.20 2.37
C ALA A 244 2.19 -19.18 3.31
N ASN A 245 2.83 -20.33 3.61
CA ASN A 245 2.27 -21.41 4.42
C ASN A 245 3.01 -21.59 5.76
N LEU A 246 3.61 -20.53 6.31
CA LEU A 246 4.28 -20.58 7.61
C LEU A 246 3.33 -20.12 8.74
N PRO A 247 3.35 -20.77 9.92
CA PRO A 247 2.55 -20.31 11.05
C PRO A 247 3.04 -18.93 11.51
N LYS A 248 2.11 -18.06 11.92
CA LYS A 248 2.34 -16.68 12.38
C LYS A 248 2.80 -15.65 11.33
N ASN A 249 3.09 -16.03 10.09
CA ASN A 249 3.39 -15.14 8.96
C ASN A 249 4.25 -13.89 9.32
N PRO A 250 5.45 -14.05 9.92
CA PRO A 250 6.23 -12.90 10.39
C PRO A 250 6.66 -11.95 9.25
N MET A 251 6.88 -12.49 8.05
CA MET A 251 7.22 -11.71 6.86
C MET A 251 6.01 -11.22 6.04
N GLY A 252 4.80 -11.65 6.41
CA GLY A 252 3.59 -11.39 5.64
C GLY A 252 3.22 -12.52 4.68
N THR A 253 1.97 -12.50 4.23
CA THR A 253 1.41 -13.52 3.30
C THR A 253 1.44 -13.06 1.85
N GLN A 254 1.45 -11.74 1.65
CA GLN A 254 1.23 -11.13 0.36
C GLN A 254 2.55 -10.60 -0.21
N ILE A 255 2.68 -10.62 -1.54
CA ILE A 255 3.91 -10.14 -2.22
C ILE A 255 4.21 -8.69 -1.85
N ARG A 256 3.18 -7.85 -1.66
CA ARG A 256 3.35 -6.44 -1.29
C ARG A 256 4.07 -6.24 0.05
N GLU A 257 3.78 -7.10 1.04
CA GLU A 257 4.41 -7.03 2.37
C GLU A 257 5.88 -7.45 2.27
N LEU A 258 6.14 -8.51 1.50
CA LEU A 258 7.49 -8.96 1.20
C LEU A 258 8.28 -7.90 0.43
N TYR A 259 7.67 -7.25 -0.56
CA TYR A 259 8.29 -6.20 -1.36
C TYR A 259 8.71 -5.01 -0.49
N SER A 260 7.80 -4.51 0.36
CA SER A 260 8.09 -3.41 1.29
C SER A 260 9.31 -3.72 2.17
N LYS A 261 9.34 -4.92 2.77
CA LYS A 261 10.46 -5.35 3.63
C LYS A 261 11.75 -5.56 2.83
N ALA A 262 11.66 -6.14 1.64
CA ALA A 262 12.79 -6.46 0.77
C ALA A 262 13.50 -5.24 0.20
N VAL A 263 12.74 -4.20 -0.16
CA VAL A 263 13.30 -2.97 -0.71
C VAL A 263 13.92 -2.13 0.42
N GLY A 264 13.32 -2.10 1.61
CA GLY A 264 13.80 -1.27 2.72
C GLY A 264 15.02 -1.83 3.46
N ASN A 265 15.06 -3.14 3.69
CA ASN A 265 16.09 -3.79 4.50
C ASN A 265 16.60 -5.06 3.82
N ASP A 266 17.84 -5.45 4.13
CA ASP A 266 18.34 -6.77 3.75
C ASP A 266 17.53 -7.85 4.48
N ILE A 267 16.77 -8.64 3.70
CA ILE A 267 15.84 -9.66 4.20
C ILE A 267 16.57 -10.67 5.09
N THR A 268 17.77 -11.09 4.68
CA THR A 268 18.56 -12.12 5.37
C THR A 268 19.00 -11.72 6.77
N LYS A 269 19.15 -10.41 7.03
CA LYS A 269 19.55 -9.87 8.33
C LYS A 269 18.37 -9.69 9.29
N SER A 270 17.15 -9.58 8.74
CA SER A 270 15.94 -9.37 9.53
C SER A 270 15.63 -10.51 10.49
N GLU A 271 15.15 -10.17 11.68
CA GLU A 271 14.71 -11.14 12.69
C GLU A 271 13.51 -11.97 12.18
N ASP A 272 12.64 -11.34 11.40
CA ASP A 272 11.49 -11.99 10.76
C ASP A 272 11.92 -13.11 9.80
N TYR A 273 13.10 -13.00 9.17
CA TYR A 273 13.60 -14.01 8.24
C TYR A 273 14.25 -15.17 9.00
N LYS A 274 14.99 -14.85 10.07
CA LYS A 274 15.57 -15.87 10.96
C LYS A 274 14.47 -16.73 11.60
N THR A 275 13.35 -16.11 12.00
CA THR A 275 12.18 -16.86 12.49
C THR A 275 11.55 -17.69 11.38
N CYS A 276 11.45 -17.19 10.14
CA CYS A 276 11.00 -18.00 8.99
C CYS A 276 11.87 -19.24 8.78
N ILE A 277 13.20 -19.10 8.77
CA ILE A 277 14.12 -20.23 8.63
C ILE A 277 13.94 -21.22 9.77
N GLN A 278 13.81 -20.75 11.01
CA GLN A 278 13.55 -21.61 12.17
C GLN A 278 12.25 -22.40 11.98
N LEU A 279 11.18 -21.76 11.49
CA LEU A 279 9.91 -22.45 11.21
C LEU A 279 10.04 -23.46 10.05
N LEU A 280 10.87 -23.18 9.05
CA LEU A 280 11.16 -24.13 7.98
C LEU A 280 11.94 -25.36 8.47
N ARG A 281 12.77 -25.23 9.51
CA ARG A 281 13.41 -26.39 10.17
C ARG A 281 12.38 -27.36 10.76
N PHE A 282 11.20 -26.89 11.16
CA PHE A 282 10.13 -27.73 11.70
C PHE A 282 9.14 -28.25 10.65
N GLN A 283 9.28 -27.87 9.38
CA GLN A 283 8.41 -28.38 8.30
C GLN A 283 8.61 -29.88 8.04
N SER A 284 7.53 -30.57 7.65
CA SER A 284 7.56 -31.94 7.13
C SER A 284 8.33 -32.06 5.82
N LYS A 285 8.89 -33.24 5.53
CA LYS A 285 9.63 -33.55 4.30
C LYS A 285 8.89 -33.23 3.01
N LYS A 286 7.71 -33.83 2.81
CA LYS A 286 6.84 -33.58 1.64
C LYS A 286 6.49 -32.11 1.45
N GLY A 287 6.17 -31.40 2.54
CA GLY A 287 5.85 -29.97 2.47
C GLY A 287 7.03 -29.07 2.10
N LEU A 288 8.27 -29.51 2.34
CA LEU A 288 9.48 -28.80 1.92
C LEU A 288 9.79 -29.09 0.44
N GLU A 289 9.71 -30.36 0.03
CA GLU A 289 9.89 -30.80 -1.37
C GLU A 289 8.88 -30.12 -2.29
N ASP A 290 7.60 -30.07 -1.93
CA ASP A 290 6.57 -29.38 -2.71
C ASP A 290 6.88 -27.88 -2.91
N ARG A 291 7.46 -27.23 -1.90
CA ARG A 291 7.83 -25.80 -1.99
C ARG A 291 9.04 -25.60 -2.88
N ILE A 292 10.07 -26.43 -2.71
CA ILE A 292 11.31 -26.31 -3.49
C ILE A 292 11.05 -26.69 -4.95
N SER A 293 10.23 -27.70 -5.21
CA SER A 293 9.82 -28.09 -6.56
C SER A 293 9.08 -26.94 -7.25
N LYS A 294 8.12 -26.29 -6.57
CA LYS A 294 7.45 -25.09 -7.11
C LYS A 294 8.41 -23.91 -7.34
N ILE A 295 9.42 -23.74 -6.49
CA ILE A 295 10.47 -22.74 -6.69
C ILE A 295 11.32 -23.09 -7.93
N ALA A 296 11.68 -24.36 -8.10
CA ALA A 296 12.44 -24.84 -9.25
C ALA A 296 11.66 -24.67 -10.56
N GLU A 297 10.35 -24.97 -10.56
CA GLU A 297 9.44 -24.71 -11.69
C GLU A 297 9.39 -23.23 -12.05
N LEU A 298 9.23 -22.33 -11.07
CA LEU A 298 9.21 -20.88 -11.33
C LEU A 298 10.52 -20.37 -11.94
N ILE A 299 11.66 -20.82 -11.41
CA ILE A 299 12.98 -20.41 -11.93
C ILE A 299 13.19 -21.03 -13.32
N GLN A 300 12.68 -22.24 -13.59
CA GLN A 300 12.74 -22.88 -14.90
C GLN A 300 11.91 -22.12 -15.95
N ASP A 301 10.71 -21.67 -15.60
CA ASP A 301 9.85 -20.92 -16.53
C ASP A 301 10.43 -19.54 -16.88
N GLU A 302 11.08 -18.86 -15.94
CA GLU A 302 11.79 -17.60 -16.20
C GLU A 302 13.13 -17.80 -16.94
N CYS A 303 13.71 -19.00 -16.90
CA CYS A 303 14.86 -19.36 -17.74
C CYS A 303 14.48 -19.57 -19.21
N LYS A 304 13.22 -19.94 -19.50
CA LYS A 304 12.67 -20.02 -20.86
C LYS A 304 12.41 -18.62 -21.43
N SER A 305 11.95 -17.70 -20.59
CA SER A 305 11.88 -16.26 -20.91
C SER A 305 13.29 -15.67 -21.11
N ASN A 306 13.44 -14.70 -22.00
CA ASN A 306 14.74 -14.18 -22.44
C ASN A 306 15.43 -13.28 -21.38
N ASN A 307 15.92 -13.88 -20.30
CA ASN A 307 16.74 -13.21 -19.30
C ASN A 307 18.26 -13.31 -19.61
N PRO A 308 19.06 -12.24 -19.36
CA PRO A 308 20.52 -12.24 -19.56
C PRO A 308 21.33 -12.99 -18.49
N ASN A 309 20.74 -13.33 -17.33
CA ASN A 309 21.39 -14.08 -16.23
C ASN A 309 21.11 -15.61 -16.27
N LYS A 310 20.76 -16.14 -17.44
CA LYS A 310 20.38 -17.55 -17.63
C LYS A 310 21.39 -18.54 -17.08
N ASP A 311 22.69 -18.28 -17.22
CA ASP A 311 23.71 -19.28 -16.89
C ASP A 311 23.99 -19.39 -15.39
N ALA A 312 23.87 -18.28 -14.64
CA ALA A 312 23.96 -18.31 -13.18
C ALA A 312 22.71 -18.97 -12.57
N LEU A 313 21.52 -18.63 -13.09
CA LEU A 313 20.25 -19.21 -12.64
C LEU A 313 20.17 -20.71 -12.96
N LYS A 314 20.70 -21.16 -14.11
CA LYS A 314 20.78 -22.59 -14.46
C LYS A 314 21.70 -23.37 -13.54
N LYS A 315 22.85 -22.81 -13.13
CA LYS A 315 23.74 -23.45 -12.15
C LYS A 315 23.04 -23.60 -10.81
N ASP A 316 22.40 -22.54 -10.35
CA ASP A 316 21.67 -22.53 -9.08
C ASP A 316 20.45 -23.48 -9.13
N LEU A 317 19.78 -23.60 -10.29
CA LEU A 317 18.73 -24.58 -10.55
C LEU A 317 19.24 -26.03 -10.47
N ASN A 318 20.34 -26.33 -11.16
CA ASN A 318 20.90 -27.69 -11.15
C ASN A 318 21.28 -28.11 -9.73
N THR A 319 21.90 -27.22 -8.96
CA THR A 319 22.18 -27.50 -7.54
C THR A 319 20.92 -27.69 -6.70
N LEU A 320 19.81 -26.99 -7.01
CA LEU A 320 18.53 -27.23 -6.33
C LEU A 320 17.95 -28.61 -6.68
N TYR A 321 18.06 -29.02 -7.95
CA TYR A 321 17.65 -30.37 -8.37
C TYR A 321 18.54 -31.44 -7.75
N ASP A 322 19.86 -31.23 -7.66
CA ASP A 322 20.78 -32.14 -6.97
C ASP A 322 20.36 -32.34 -5.51
N TYR A 323 20.01 -31.26 -4.80
CA TYR A 323 19.51 -31.36 -3.42
C TYR A 323 18.11 -32.01 -3.31
N LEU A 324 17.25 -31.84 -4.31
CA LEU A 324 15.97 -32.56 -4.37
C LEU A 324 16.19 -34.06 -4.59
N GLU A 325 17.11 -34.43 -5.48
CA GLU A 325 17.50 -35.82 -5.72
C GLU A 325 18.19 -36.45 -4.50
N GLU A 326 19.03 -35.70 -3.76
CA GLU A 326 19.60 -36.15 -2.49
C GLU A 326 18.52 -36.40 -1.42
N ILE A 327 17.49 -35.54 -1.37
CA ILE A 327 16.38 -35.67 -0.42
C ILE A 327 15.49 -36.88 -0.77
N GLU A 328 15.21 -37.12 -2.06
CA GLU A 328 14.52 -38.33 -2.53
C GLU A 328 15.39 -39.59 -2.34
N GLY A 329 16.72 -39.46 -2.50
CA GLY A 329 17.69 -40.53 -2.25
C GLY A 329 17.73 -40.98 -0.78
N CYS A 330 17.52 -40.05 0.16
CA CYS A 330 17.36 -40.40 1.58
C CYS A 330 16.13 -41.28 1.85
N ASP A 331 15.09 -41.30 1.00
CA ASP A 331 13.98 -42.27 1.15
C ASP A 331 14.38 -43.69 0.72
N LYS A 332 15.28 -43.82 -0.26
CA LYS A 332 15.76 -45.13 -0.72
C LYS A 332 16.64 -45.83 0.32
N HIS A 333 17.35 -45.06 1.14
CA HIS A 333 18.09 -45.62 2.28
C HIS A 333 17.20 -46.01 3.46
N ILE A 334 16.01 -45.40 3.63
CA ILE A 334 15.05 -45.85 4.65
C ILE A 334 14.46 -47.25 4.32
N SER A 335 14.44 -47.66 3.05
CA SER A 335 13.95 -48.99 2.67
C SER A 335 14.94 -50.15 2.84
N GLU A 336 16.25 -49.91 2.98
CA GLU A 336 17.23 -51.01 3.09
C GLU A 336 17.96 -51.07 4.44
N THR A 337 17.93 -50.03 5.27
CA THR A 337 18.59 -50.05 6.60
C THR A 337 17.65 -50.09 7.82
N ASP A 338 16.33 -50.23 7.63
CA ASP A 338 15.37 -50.42 8.74
C ASP A 338 14.97 -51.89 9.00
N ILE A 339 15.60 -52.87 8.35
CA ILE A 339 15.39 -54.30 8.68
C ILE A 339 16.26 -54.77 9.86
N LEU A 340 17.19 -53.96 10.40
CA LEU A 340 18.13 -54.43 11.43
C LEU A 340 18.27 -53.63 12.73
N VAL A 341 17.37 -52.70 13.09
CA VAL A 341 17.09 -52.39 14.52
C VAL A 341 15.66 -51.82 14.71
N GLU A 342 14.62 -52.62 14.46
CA GLU A 342 13.40 -52.54 15.28
C GLU A 342 13.62 -53.35 16.57
N GLU A 343 14.55 -52.91 17.41
CA GLU A 343 14.39 -53.13 18.85
C GLU A 343 13.62 -51.93 19.39
N VAL A 344 12.30 -51.96 19.21
CA VAL A 344 11.44 -51.42 20.25
C VAL A 344 11.68 -52.31 21.47
N GLU A 345 12.72 -52.01 22.24
CA GLU A 345 12.81 -52.47 23.62
C GLU A 345 11.55 -51.96 24.31
N LYS A 346 10.52 -52.82 24.38
CA LYS A 346 9.37 -52.61 25.22
C LYS A 346 9.92 -52.26 26.60
N VAL A 347 9.66 -51.03 27.02
CA VAL A 347 10.00 -50.59 28.38
C VAL A 347 9.34 -51.59 29.31
N ASN A 348 10.14 -52.41 30.00
CA ASN A 348 9.61 -53.34 30.98
C ASN A 348 9.20 -52.52 32.20
N ILE A 349 7.89 -52.28 32.35
CA ILE A 349 7.30 -51.34 33.32
C ILE A 349 7.51 -51.82 34.77
N ASP A 350 7.96 -53.05 34.98
CA ASP A 350 7.94 -53.70 36.29
C ASP A 350 9.08 -53.29 37.26
N ASN A 351 10.14 -52.62 36.79
CA ASN A 351 11.31 -52.35 37.65
C ASN A 351 11.58 -50.88 38.03
N THR A 352 10.70 -49.93 37.72
CA THR A 352 10.89 -48.53 38.13
C THR A 352 9.96 -48.13 39.28
N LYS A 353 10.38 -48.38 40.53
CA LYS A 353 9.61 -48.06 41.73
C LYS A 353 9.50 -46.55 42.05
N ASN A 354 10.16 -45.66 41.30
CA ASN A 354 10.12 -44.21 41.55
C ASN A 354 9.91 -43.39 40.27
N ARG A 355 8.78 -42.68 40.20
CA ARG A 355 8.38 -41.74 39.14
C ARG A 355 9.44 -40.66 38.85
N ARG A 356 10.29 -40.33 39.83
CA ARG A 356 11.42 -39.38 39.69
C ARG A 356 12.57 -39.96 38.88
N GLN A 357 12.95 -41.22 39.10
CA GLN A 357 14.01 -41.89 38.34
C GLN A 357 13.59 -42.10 36.88
N PHE A 358 12.32 -42.37 36.63
CA PHE A 358 11.77 -42.44 35.28
C PHE A 358 11.80 -41.07 34.59
N LYS A 359 11.45 -39.99 35.31
CA LYS A 359 11.52 -38.61 34.80
C LYS A 359 12.96 -38.18 34.51
N GLU A 360 13.92 -38.58 35.34
CA GLU A 360 15.35 -38.34 35.11
C GLU A 360 15.92 -39.16 33.94
N MET A 361 15.49 -40.41 33.78
CA MET A 361 15.85 -41.25 32.62
C MET A 361 15.30 -40.69 31.32
N LEU A 362 14.06 -40.18 31.34
CA LEU A 362 13.47 -39.46 30.22
C LEU A 362 14.26 -38.17 29.93
N HIS A 363 14.54 -37.34 30.94
CA HIS A 363 15.32 -36.12 30.79
C HIS A 363 16.73 -36.38 30.24
N LYS A 364 17.42 -37.44 30.70
CA LYS A 364 18.73 -37.84 30.18
C LYS A 364 18.67 -38.33 28.73
N ARG A 365 17.56 -38.95 28.31
CA ARG A 365 17.33 -39.34 26.91
C ARG A 365 16.89 -38.17 26.01
N THR A 366 16.28 -37.12 26.56
CA THR A 366 15.97 -35.88 25.82
C THR A 366 17.21 -34.98 25.63
N GLN A 367 18.21 -35.08 26.50
CA GLN A 367 19.45 -34.29 26.45
C GLN A 367 20.53 -34.84 25.52
N LYS A 368 20.46 -36.12 25.12
CA LYS A 368 21.30 -36.60 24.01
C LYS A 368 20.69 -36.09 22.71
N PRO A 369 21.43 -35.35 21.87
CA PRO A 369 20.93 -35.02 20.54
C PRO A 369 20.63 -36.35 19.83
N LYS A 370 19.40 -36.50 19.30
CA LYS A 370 19.14 -37.57 18.34
C LYS A 370 20.26 -37.51 17.28
N PRO A 371 20.78 -38.63 16.76
CA PRO A 371 21.57 -38.56 15.54
C PRO A 371 20.68 -37.82 14.54
N SER A 372 21.09 -36.63 14.14
CA SER A 372 20.37 -35.87 13.14
C SER A 372 20.28 -36.79 11.93
N SER A 373 19.07 -37.19 11.55
CA SER A 373 18.91 -38.08 10.40
C SER A 373 19.65 -37.48 9.20
N GLU A 374 20.13 -38.31 8.26
CA GLU A 374 20.79 -37.80 7.04
C GLU A 374 19.93 -36.74 6.32
N TYR A 375 18.60 -36.87 6.44
CA TYR A 375 17.62 -35.88 6.02
C TYR A 375 17.70 -34.54 6.78
N GLU A 376 17.93 -34.52 8.09
CA GLU A 376 18.09 -33.27 8.85
C GLU A 376 19.38 -32.53 8.45
N VAL A 377 20.46 -33.26 8.15
CA VAL A 377 21.74 -32.68 7.70
C VAL A 377 21.62 -32.12 6.28
N THR A 378 21.02 -32.86 5.34
CA THR A 378 20.74 -32.37 3.98
C THR A 378 19.76 -31.20 4.00
N LYS A 379 18.74 -31.23 4.86
CA LYS A 379 17.82 -30.10 5.07
C LYS A 379 18.53 -28.84 5.57
N GLU A 380 19.47 -28.95 6.51
CA GLU A 380 20.25 -27.79 6.95
C GLU A 380 21.15 -27.24 5.84
N LYS A 381 21.79 -28.11 5.05
CA LYS A 381 22.58 -27.70 3.88
C LYS A 381 21.71 -26.99 2.85
N LEU A 382 20.53 -27.52 2.57
CA LEU A 382 19.56 -26.92 1.65
C LEU A 382 19.10 -25.55 2.16
N LEU A 383 18.71 -25.43 3.43
CA LEU A 383 18.27 -24.14 3.99
C LEU A 383 19.40 -23.10 4.00
N LYS A 384 20.64 -23.52 4.22
CA LYS A 384 21.82 -22.65 4.08
C LYS A 384 22.02 -22.23 2.63
N PHE A 385 21.89 -23.16 1.69
CA PHE A 385 21.99 -22.86 0.26
C PHE A 385 20.90 -21.89 -0.20
N VAL A 386 19.64 -22.15 0.13
CA VAL A 386 18.49 -21.25 -0.14
C VAL A 386 18.72 -19.87 0.49
N SER A 387 19.27 -19.82 1.71
CA SER A 387 19.62 -18.53 2.34
C SER A 387 20.73 -17.80 1.58
N SER A 388 21.74 -18.52 1.09
CA SER A 388 22.80 -17.94 0.26
C SER A 388 22.29 -17.44 -1.10
N LEU A 389 21.29 -18.12 -1.68
CA LEU A 389 20.62 -17.67 -2.89
C LEU A 389 19.87 -16.36 -2.62
N PHE A 390 19.09 -16.29 -1.54
CA PHE A 390 18.40 -15.05 -1.19
C PHE A 390 19.37 -13.93 -0.82
N GLU A 391 20.51 -14.21 -0.19
CA GLU A 391 21.55 -13.20 0.05
C GLU A 391 22.16 -12.66 -1.24
N LYS A 392 22.38 -13.54 -2.22
CA LYS A 392 22.96 -13.19 -3.53
C LYS A 392 21.99 -12.37 -4.40
N TYR A 393 20.69 -12.64 -4.33
CA TYR A 393 19.71 -12.07 -5.27
C TYR A 393 18.67 -11.11 -4.66
N LEU A 394 18.46 -11.13 -3.34
CA LEU A 394 17.53 -10.24 -2.61
C LEU A 394 18.28 -9.30 -1.64
N TYR A 395 19.34 -8.66 -2.12
CA TYR A 395 19.99 -7.56 -1.40
C TYR A 395 19.26 -6.24 -1.67
N CYS A 396 19.39 -5.25 -0.78
CA CYS A 396 18.68 -3.98 -0.89
C CYS A 396 19.06 -3.17 -2.16
N PRO A 397 18.10 -2.59 -2.90
CA PRO A 397 18.39 -1.79 -4.09
C PRO A 397 19.32 -0.57 -3.84
N THR A 398 19.38 -0.07 -2.60
CA THR A 398 20.21 1.09 -2.23
C THR A 398 21.73 0.82 -2.28
N SER A 399 22.13 -0.45 -2.41
CA SER A 399 23.53 -0.83 -2.61
C SER A 399 23.98 -0.66 -4.06
N LEU A 400 23.06 -0.57 -5.01
CA LEU A 400 23.37 -0.38 -6.43
C LEU A 400 23.67 1.08 -6.74
N TYR A 401 24.55 1.30 -7.71
CA TYR A 401 24.77 2.63 -8.25
C TYR A 401 23.59 3.04 -9.13
N PHE A 402 23.23 4.32 -9.13
CA PHE A 402 22.13 4.90 -9.92
C PHE A 402 20.73 4.27 -9.69
N HIS A 403 20.50 3.66 -8.52
CA HIS A 403 19.22 3.04 -8.20
C HIS A 403 18.05 4.06 -8.19
N GLU A 404 18.33 5.34 -7.91
CA GLU A 404 17.37 6.43 -7.87
C GLU A 404 16.70 6.70 -9.22
N ILE A 405 17.29 6.24 -10.32
CA ILE A 405 16.68 6.32 -11.66
C ILE A 405 15.47 5.37 -11.77
N PHE A 406 15.52 4.24 -11.07
CA PHE A 406 14.47 3.21 -11.16
C PHE A 406 13.54 3.26 -9.95
N PHE A 407 14.01 3.70 -8.79
CA PHE A 407 13.25 3.75 -7.54
C PHE A 407 12.93 5.17 -7.10
N PHE A 408 11.67 5.42 -6.79
CA PHE A 408 11.19 6.69 -6.24
C PHE A 408 10.89 6.59 -4.73
N ASP A 409 11.60 7.35 -3.89
CA ASP A 409 11.45 7.32 -2.42
C ASP A 409 11.29 8.70 -1.76
N ASP A 410 10.84 9.73 -2.50
CA ASP A 410 10.61 11.05 -1.88
C ASP A 410 9.32 11.05 -1.04
N VAL A 411 9.47 11.34 0.25
CA VAL A 411 8.38 11.39 1.24
C VAL A 411 7.52 12.65 1.05
N SER A 412 8.03 13.66 0.35
CA SER A 412 7.31 14.93 0.09
C SER A 412 5.94 14.72 -0.57
N ILE A 413 5.78 13.61 -1.30
CA ILE A 413 4.51 13.16 -1.90
C ILE A 413 3.38 13.03 -0.88
N GLU A 414 3.68 12.67 0.37
CA GLU A 414 2.67 12.50 1.42
C GLU A 414 1.73 13.70 1.53
N SER A 415 2.32 14.90 1.54
CA SER A 415 1.59 16.16 1.67
C SER A 415 0.63 16.41 0.50
N HIS A 416 1.00 15.99 -0.70
CA HIS A 416 0.21 16.13 -1.93
C HIS A 416 -0.92 15.09 -2.02
N ILE A 417 -0.73 13.89 -1.44
CA ILE A 417 -1.71 12.79 -1.51
C ILE A 417 -2.77 12.90 -0.41
N ILE A 418 -2.34 13.04 0.85
CA ILE A 418 -3.25 12.93 2.02
C ILE A 418 -3.90 14.28 2.35
N GLY A 419 -3.26 15.40 2.01
CA GLY A 419 -3.81 16.74 2.20
C GLY A 419 -4.08 17.10 3.66
N SER A 420 -3.04 17.45 4.42
CA SER A 420 -3.15 17.76 5.86
C SER A 420 -3.50 19.23 6.16
N HIS A 421 -4.62 19.73 5.61
CA HIS A 421 -5.00 21.15 5.70
C HIS A 421 -5.11 21.68 7.13
N ARG A 422 -5.73 20.91 8.04
CA ARG A 422 -5.87 21.32 9.45
C ARG A 422 -4.51 21.49 10.12
N ALA A 423 -3.56 20.57 9.89
CA ALA A 423 -2.23 20.63 10.48
C ALA A 423 -1.42 21.82 9.94
N ALA A 424 -1.57 22.14 8.65
CA ALA A 424 -0.93 23.30 8.04
C ALA A 424 -1.48 24.62 8.61
N ILE A 425 -2.81 24.78 8.68
CA ILE A 425 -3.45 25.97 9.26
C ILE A 425 -3.07 26.10 10.74
N HIS A 426 -3.10 25.00 11.48
CA HIS A 426 -2.71 24.96 12.88
C HIS A 426 -1.27 25.41 13.09
N THR A 427 -0.34 24.87 12.32
CA THR A 427 1.08 25.25 12.37
C THR A 427 1.29 26.70 11.96
N ALA A 428 0.57 27.20 10.96
CA ALA A 428 0.66 28.58 10.49
C ALA A 428 0.18 29.58 11.55
N LEU A 429 -0.97 29.30 12.19
CA LEU A 429 -1.53 30.18 13.21
C LEU A 429 -0.74 30.11 14.53
N ASN A 430 -0.24 28.93 14.90
CA ASN A 430 0.60 28.79 16.10
C ASN A 430 2.01 29.34 15.89
N ASN A 431 2.67 29.02 14.78
CA ASN A 431 4.05 29.39 14.49
C ASN A 431 4.20 30.06 13.11
N PRO A 432 3.89 31.36 12.99
CA PRO A 432 3.97 32.07 11.72
C PRO A 432 5.42 32.14 11.18
N CYS A 433 6.42 32.06 12.05
CA CYS A 433 7.84 32.07 11.67
C CYS A 433 8.22 30.90 10.74
N HIS A 434 7.52 29.76 10.83
CA HIS A 434 7.77 28.61 9.97
C HIS A 434 7.54 28.94 8.48
N TYR A 435 6.58 29.83 8.18
CA TYR A 435 6.25 30.22 6.81
C TYR A 435 6.83 31.58 6.42
N LEU A 436 6.80 32.57 7.33
CA LEU A 436 7.26 33.93 7.06
C LEU A 436 8.80 34.08 7.18
N GLN A 437 9.48 33.12 7.81
CA GLN A 437 10.93 33.12 8.03
C GLN A 437 11.48 34.44 8.62
N CYS A 438 10.67 35.12 9.43
CA CYS A 438 11.01 36.42 10.03
C CYS A 438 11.80 36.27 11.32
N ASP A 439 12.72 37.21 11.59
CA ASP A 439 13.50 37.22 12.84
C ASP A 439 12.67 37.66 14.06
N CYS A 440 11.63 38.48 13.86
CA CYS A 440 10.82 39.07 14.93
C CYS A 440 9.84 38.10 15.61
N CYS A 441 9.54 36.95 14.99
CA CYS A 441 8.62 35.94 15.54
C CYS A 441 9.32 34.63 15.93
N LYS A 442 10.66 34.63 16.05
CA LYS A 442 11.41 33.45 16.51
C LYS A 442 11.08 33.17 17.98
N LYS A 443 10.49 32.00 18.22
CA LYS A 443 10.04 31.56 19.55
C LYS A 443 11.19 31.01 20.40
N GLN A 444 11.07 31.15 21.72
CA GLN A 444 11.78 30.31 22.70
C GLN A 444 10.90 29.16 23.24
N ASN A 445 9.57 29.35 23.34
CA ASN A 445 8.58 28.36 23.78
C ASN A 445 7.33 28.35 22.87
N GLU A 446 6.66 27.21 22.70
CA GLU A 446 5.51 27.07 21.78
C GLU A 446 4.28 27.91 22.19
N ALA A 447 4.06 28.05 23.49
CA ALA A 447 2.92 28.75 24.09
C ALA A 447 3.10 30.28 24.16
N SER A 448 4.32 30.83 24.02
CA SER A 448 4.51 32.28 24.19
C SER A 448 3.80 33.07 23.08
N ILE A 449 3.17 34.18 23.47
CA ILE A 449 2.52 35.13 22.55
C ILE A 449 3.44 36.34 22.43
N LEU A 450 3.86 36.67 21.20
CA LEU A 450 4.72 37.83 20.91
C LEU A 450 3.89 38.92 20.24
N LYS A 451 4.14 40.19 20.57
CA LYS A 451 3.43 41.34 19.98
C LYS A 451 3.66 41.51 18.48
N THR A 452 4.81 41.01 18.00
CA THR A 452 5.24 41.06 16.61
C THR A 452 4.53 40.04 15.72
N MET A 453 3.74 39.13 16.31
CA MET A 453 2.96 38.16 15.55
C MET A 453 1.79 38.84 14.80
N PRO A 454 1.33 38.27 13.68
CA PRO A 454 0.10 38.71 13.04
C PRO A 454 -1.12 38.60 13.97
N ASP A 455 -2.08 39.51 13.82
CA ASP A 455 -3.26 39.60 14.71
C ASP A 455 -4.05 38.30 14.79
N ILE A 456 -4.24 37.63 13.65
CA ILE A 456 -4.93 36.35 13.57
C ILE A 456 -4.23 35.25 14.39
N CYS A 457 -2.89 35.26 14.45
CA CYS A 457 -2.10 34.33 15.26
C CYS A 457 -2.23 34.63 16.76
N ILE A 458 -2.26 35.91 17.15
CA ILE A 458 -2.44 36.34 18.55
C ILE A 458 -3.83 35.92 19.03
N ILE A 459 -4.86 36.24 18.25
CA ILE A 459 -6.26 35.91 18.53
C ILE A 459 -6.46 34.39 18.54
N TYR A 460 -5.80 33.67 17.64
CA TYR A 460 -5.76 32.22 17.67
C TYR A 460 -5.00 31.65 18.89
N LYS A 461 -3.96 32.30 19.43
CA LYS A 461 -3.35 31.78 20.66
C LYS A 461 -4.26 31.99 21.86
N LEU A 462 -4.86 33.17 21.96
CA LEU A 462 -5.85 33.49 23.00
C LEU A 462 -7.07 32.55 22.96
N HIS A 463 -7.63 32.24 21.78
CA HIS A 463 -8.81 31.36 21.69
C HIS A 463 -8.54 29.91 22.17
N LEU A 464 -7.27 29.47 22.19
CA LEU A 464 -6.89 28.16 22.72
C LEU A 464 -6.92 28.13 24.25
N GLU A 465 -6.57 29.26 24.90
CA GLU A 465 -6.58 29.43 26.37
C GLU A 465 -8.01 29.51 26.91
N TYR A 466 -8.93 30.11 26.14
CA TYR A 466 -10.34 30.16 26.53
C TYR A 466 -11.06 28.81 26.43
N GLY A 467 -12.13 28.68 27.21
CA GLY A 467 -13.02 27.54 27.19
C GLY A 467 -13.98 27.51 25.99
N LYS A 468 -15.03 26.70 26.10
CA LYS A 468 -16.00 26.46 25.02
C LYS A 468 -16.79 27.71 24.58
N MET A 469 -17.01 28.65 25.49
CA MET A 469 -17.69 29.91 25.25
C MET A 469 -16.73 31.04 25.58
N ILE A 470 -16.49 31.93 24.62
CA ILE A 470 -15.56 33.04 24.73
C ILE A 470 -16.38 34.32 24.81
N ASN A 471 -16.15 35.12 25.86
CA ASN A 471 -16.71 36.46 25.96
C ASN A 471 -15.93 37.39 25.02
N LEU A 472 -16.63 38.07 24.11
CA LEU A 472 -15.99 38.95 23.11
C LEU A 472 -15.26 40.13 23.76
N TYR A 473 -15.79 40.67 24.85
CA TYR A 473 -15.19 41.82 25.53
C TYR A 473 -13.86 41.44 26.18
N ASP A 474 -13.84 40.36 26.99
CA ASP A 474 -12.62 39.89 27.66
C ASP A 474 -11.53 39.51 26.65
N TRP A 475 -11.95 38.95 25.51
CA TRP A 475 -11.03 38.57 24.43
C TRP A 475 -10.43 39.79 23.72
N LEU A 476 -11.22 40.83 23.49
CA LEU A 476 -10.77 42.11 22.94
C LEU A 476 -9.78 42.79 23.89
N GLN A 477 -10.08 42.81 25.20
CA GLN A 477 -9.18 43.41 26.20
C GLN A 477 -7.85 42.66 26.29
N ALA A 478 -7.87 41.31 26.25
CA ALA A 478 -6.66 40.50 26.20
C ALA A 478 -5.82 40.77 24.93
N PHE A 479 -6.47 40.96 23.78
CA PHE A 479 -5.78 41.32 22.54
C PHE A 479 -5.11 42.71 22.63
N ILE A 480 -5.83 43.72 23.13
CA ILE A 480 -5.29 45.08 23.29
C ILE A 480 -4.10 45.08 24.25
N SER A 481 -4.20 44.39 25.39
CA SER A 481 -3.11 44.27 26.37
C SER A 481 -1.82 43.68 25.77
N ILE A 482 -1.95 42.72 24.85
CA ILE A 482 -0.78 42.10 24.19
C ILE A 482 -0.17 43.04 23.15
N VAL A 483 -0.98 43.68 22.30
CA VAL A 483 -0.48 44.51 21.20
C VAL A 483 0.09 45.83 21.74
N ASN A 484 -0.59 46.46 22.69
CA ASN A 484 -0.24 47.75 23.28
C ASN A 484 -0.24 47.70 24.82
N PRO A 485 0.83 47.20 25.49
CA PRO A 485 0.87 47.17 26.96
C PRO A 485 1.30 48.49 27.61
N ASN A 486 1.52 49.55 26.83
CA ASN A 486 2.01 50.84 27.35
C ASN A 486 0.87 51.88 27.54
N THR A 487 -0.40 51.50 27.40
CA THR A 487 -1.55 52.42 27.40
C THR A 487 -2.53 52.15 28.55
N GLU A 488 -2.03 51.78 29.74
CA GLU A 488 -2.89 51.72 30.94
C GLU A 488 -3.24 53.12 31.47
N ASP A 489 -2.57 54.20 31.00
CA ASP A 489 -2.72 55.55 31.56
C ASP A 489 -3.12 56.68 30.56
N ASP A 490 -3.34 56.39 29.26
CA ASP A 490 -3.72 57.43 28.28
C ASP A 490 -5.15 57.20 27.74
N GLU A 491 -6.15 57.75 28.43
CA GLU A 491 -7.56 57.80 28.01
C GLU A 491 -7.80 58.67 26.74
N GLU A 492 -6.75 59.20 26.10
CA GLU A 492 -6.87 60.26 25.07
C GLU A 492 -6.72 59.79 23.60
N ASN A 493 -6.66 58.48 23.31
CA ASN A 493 -6.50 57.97 21.94
C ASN A 493 -7.68 57.10 21.45
N ASP A 494 -8.88 57.67 21.39
CA ASP A 494 -10.09 57.02 20.86
C ASP A 494 -9.90 56.44 19.44
N GLU A 495 -9.10 57.10 18.59
CA GLU A 495 -8.81 56.63 17.22
C GLU A 495 -7.97 55.34 17.21
N THR A 496 -6.96 55.25 18.09
CA THR A 496 -6.09 54.07 18.22
C THR A 496 -6.88 52.89 18.77
N ASN A 497 -7.79 53.14 19.73
CA ASN A 497 -8.70 52.13 20.27
C ASN A 497 -9.71 51.65 19.21
N SER A 498 -10.25 52.56 18.39
CA SER A 498 -11.12 52.20 17.27
C SER A 498 -10.41 51.36 16.22
N LEU A 499 -9.13 51.63 15.93
CA LEU A 499 -8.33 50.85 14.97
C LEU A 499 -8.03 49.44 15.51
N LEU A 500 -7.67 49.32 16.80
CA LEU A 500 -7.45 48.02 17.44
C LEU A 500 -8.72 47.19 17.49
N GLN A 501 -9.87 47.83 17.75
CA GLN A 501 -11.17 47.18 17.67
C GLN A 501 -11.45 46.69 16.25
N ALA A 502 -11.17 47.49 15.22
CA ALA A 502 -11.34 47.07 13.83
C ALA A 502 -10.45 45.86 13.48
N ARG A 503 -9.17 45.88 13.87
CA ARG A 503 -8.23 44.75 13.70
C ARG A 503 -8.70 43.48 14.41
N PHE A 504 -9.18 43.62 15.66
CA PHE A 504 -9.77 42.53 16.41
C PHE A 504 -10.99 41.95 15.68
N THR A 505 -11.94 42.80 15.27
CA THR A 505 -13.15 42.33 14.57
C THR A 505 -12.82 41.62 13.25
N LEU A 506 -11.81 42.09 12.52
CA LEU A 506 -11.33 41.46 11.29
C LEU A 506 -10.78 40.06 11.57
N ALA A 507 -9.86 39.93 12.52
CA ALA A 507 -9.26 38.64 12.86
C ALA A 507 -10.28 37.66 13.46
N VAL A 508 -11.27 38.14 14.24
CA VAL A 508 -12.40 37.31 14.69
C VAL A 508 -13.24 36.84 13.50
N ALA A 509 -13.54 37.72 12.53
CA ALA A 509 -14.25 37.32 11.32
C ALA A 509 -13.47 36.29 10.49
N GLU A 510 -12.14 36.42 10.41
CA GLU A 510 -11.27 35.44 9.75
C GLU A 510 -11.28 34.08 10.48
N LEU A 511 -11.25 34.07 11.82
CA LEU A 511 -11.39 32.82 12.60
C LEU A 511 -12.77 32.17 12.43
N GLU A 512 -13.84 32.97 12.32
CA GLU A 512 -15.19 32.46 12.02
C GLU A 512 -15.26 31.89 10.60
N PHE A 513 -14.65 32.57 9.62
CA PHE A 513 -14.54 32.10 8.24
C PHE A 513 -13.78 30.76 8.13
N LEU A 514 -12.69 30.61 8.89
CA LEU A 514 -11.93 29.37 8.98
C LEU A 514 -12.67 28.26 9.76
N GLY A 515 -13.78 28.58 10.43
CA GLY A 515 -14.60 27.62 11.16
C GLY A 515 -14.05 27.22 12.53
N PHE A 516 -13.12 27.99 13.10
CA PHE A 516 -12.64 27.76 14.48
C PHE A 516 -13.69 28.18 15.51
N ILE A 517 -14.49 29.18 15.17
CA ILE A 517 -15.50 29.77 16.03
C ILE A 517 -16.82 29.95 15.29
N LYS A 518 -17.90 30.11 16.05
CA LYS A 518 -19.24 30.40 15.54
C LYS A 518 -19.98 31.36 16.46
N SER A 519 -20.66 32.34 15.88
CA SER A 519 -21.60 33.21 16.59
C SER A 519 -22.66 32.39 17.37
N SER A 520 -22.77 32.65 18.68
CA SER A 520 -23.73 31.97 19.55
C SER A 520 -25.00 32.78 19.70
N LYS A 521 -26.16 32.17 19.46
CA LYS A 521 -27.47 32.77 19.80
C LYS A 521 -27.89 32.51 21.25
N ARG A 522 -27.11 31.74 22.01
CA ARG A 522 -27.47 31.29 23.37
C ARG A 522 -27.10 32.30 24.46
N LYS A 523 -26.02 33.06 24.26
CA LYS A 523 -25.57 34.13 25.15
C LYS A 523 -25.18 35.33 24.30
N VAL A 524 -25.67 36.50 24.69
CA VAL A 524 -25.32 37.77 24.07
C VAL A 524 -23.81 38.00 24.25
N ASP A 525 -23.16 38.57 23.25
CA ASP A 525 -21.71 38.91 23.23
C ASP A 525 -20.75 37.74 23.45
N HIS A 526 -21.20 36.52 23.18
CA HIS A 526 -20.36 35.32 23.26
C HIS A 526 -20.22 34.62 21.92
N VAL A 527 -19.04 34.08 21.71
CA VAL A 527 -18.71 33.22 20.58
C VAL A 527 -18.46 31.79 21.07
N GLN A 528 -18.91 30.80 20.30
CA GLN A 528 -18.71 29.40 20.60
C GLN A 528 -17.51 28.85 19.83
N ARG A 529 -16.59 28.18 20.53
CA ARG A 529 -15.49 27.44 19.91
C ARG A 529 -15.99 26.12 19.30
N LEU A 530 -15.57 25.84 18.07
CA LEU A 530 -15.96 24.63 17.32
C LEU A 530 -14.88 23.54 17.36
N THR A 531 -13.62 23.91 17.62
CA THR A 531 -12.48 22.98 17.62
C THR A 531 -12.05 22.57 19.04
N TRP A 532 -11.54 21.35 19.16
CA TRP A 532 -10.91 20.81 20.37
C TRP A 532 -9.42 20.58 20.11
N GLY A 533 -8.59 20.89 21.11
CA GLY A 533 -7.13 20.76 21.06
C GLY A 533 -6.45 21.81 20.18
N GLY A 534 -5.47 22.49 20.76
CA GLY A 534 -4.39 23.12 20.00
C GLY A 534 -3.20 22.17 19.89
#